data_AF-A0A931VA02-F1
#
_entry.id   AF-A0A931VA02-F1
#
_cell.length_a   1.000
_cell.length_b   1.000
_cell.length_c   1.000
_cell.angle_alpha   90.00
_cell.angle_beta   90.00
_cell.angle_gamma   90.00
#
_symmetry.space_group_name_H-M   'P 1'
#
loop_
_entity.id
_entity.type
_entity.pdbx_description
1 polymer ?
#
loop_
_entity_poly.entity_id
_entity_poly.type
_entity_poly.pdbx_seq_one_letter_code
_entity_poly.pdbx_strand_id
1 'polypeptide(L)'
;AVSLLNPNGWRGLLYPLSIFGNYCLAITENASPLSYWETVLNPMLATLPLLSLVALLVFWRALLPCRSATPLARFSGIIASRGEAPTGSLILLVALFAAWGMLRSAPLLALTLLPALGLCLGIASSKVAPKGQNNSSFGHISLWTHFIKCVHVFLKDLLPWMGIILVITINLWLAWAVVEGAYARVFPSPIGPTPFGFDDESRYMALRRLREEGLPAPVFSDYNSGSLVEYNFYPEPGYVDNRPEAFPAEFWQQEYGPALALGAVWEEMLARRNFQTVAVSIPGVKEGFIRTLLADSRWQLVHLDFFYAVFVRNTPANRDFLRRHAFGPEQVRLFAGQTAQRLRDLSNATLWRRQVLADQIVYEIYALICVGAHELAWPLVWEMHLRYPDYQLIHELLRVSAPPYAFPAVMEVMARRARWPLAAKQVLDYGAALEAQGRTDEARAVYRRGKIFFPFSRELQLLKRF
;
A
#
# COMPACT_ATOMS: atom_id res chain seq x y z
N ALA A 1 21.16 -27.62 8.12
CA ALA A 1 22.64 -27.68 8.27
C ALA A 1 23.30 -26.36 7.87
N VAL A 2 23.12 -25.86 6.64
CA VAL A 2 23.75 -24.61 6.16
C VAL A 2 23.42 -23.39 7.05
N SER A 3 22.18 -23.23 7.51
CA SER A 3 21.79 -22.12 8.40
C SER A 3 22.43 -22.15 9.79
N LEU A 4 23.02 -23.27 10.23
CA LEU A 4 23.78 -23.37 11.49
C LEU A 4 25.23 -22.87 11.35
N LEU A 5 25.72 -22.68 10.13
CA LEU A 5 27.06 -22.12 9.85
C LEU A 5 27.09 -20.59 9.92
N ASN A 6 25.95 -19.95 10.20
CA ASN A 6 25.87 -18.54 10.54
C ASN A 6 26.74 -18.26 11.80
N PRO A 7 27.48 -17.13 11.89
CA PRO A 7 28.24 -16.74 13.08
C PRO A 7 27.46 -16.78 14.41
N ASN A 8 26.12 -16.65 14.34
CA ASN A 8 25.19 -16.74 15.47
C ASN A 8 24.68 -18.18 15.76
N GLY A 9 25.18 -19.20 15.08
CA GLY A 9 24.87 -20.61 15.30
C GLY A 9 23.36 -20.93 15.31
N TRP A 10 22.90 -21.65 16.34
CA TRP A 10 21.49 -21.99 16.53
C TRP A 10 20.59 -20.77 16.75
N ARG A 11 21.12 -19.67 17.31
CA ARG A 11 20.35 -18.42 17.47
C ARG A 11 20.07 -17.80 16.11
N GLY A 12 21.05 -17.83 15.20
CA GLY A 12 20.85 -17.43 13.81
C GLY A 12 19.81 -18.28 13.09
N LEU A 13 19.79 -19.60 13.35
CA LEU A 13 18.77 -20.52 12.82
C LEU A 13 17.36 -20.18 13.33
N LEU A 14 17.22 -19.86 14.62
CA LEU A 14 15.93 -19.56 15.24
C LEU A 14 15.52 -18.09 15.14
N TYR A 15 16.42 -17.20 14.70
CA TYR A 15 16.15 -15.76 14.62
C TYR A 15 14.88 -15.41 13.84
N PRO A 16 14.56 -16.04 12.69
CA PRO A 16 13.30 -15.79 11.98
C PRO A 16 12.04 -16.11 12.79
N LEU A 17 12.14 -16.95 13.83
CA LEU A 17 11.02 -17.24 14.74
C LEU A 17 10.90 -16.20 15.85
N SER A 18 12.02 -15.59 16.25
CA SER A 18 12.05 -14.53 17.28
C SER A 18 11.90 -13.12 16.72
N ILE A 19 12.05 -12.92 15.41
CA ILE A 19 11.97 -11.59 14.78
C ILE A 19 10.64 -10.90 15.08
N PHE A 20 9.56 -11.67 15.23
CA PHE A 20 8.23 -11.19 15.60
C PHE A 20 8.13 -10.63 17.03
N GLY A 21 9.05 -10.98 17.93
CA GLY A 21 9.03 -10.56 19.33
C GLY A 21 9.60 -9.17 19.59
N ASN A 22 10.36 -8.60 18.66
CA ASN A 22 11.06 -7.32 18.83
C ASN A 22 10.65 -6.26 17.78
N TYR A 23 9.54 -6.45 17.07
CA TYR A 23 9.02 -5.40 16.19
C TYR A 23 8.28 -4.36 17.02
N CYS A 24 8.89 -3.19 17.14
CA CYS A 24 8.25 -2.05 17.79
C CYS A 24 7.26 -1.30 16.89
N LEU A 25 7.36 -1.50 15.57
CA LEU A 25 6.47 -0.93 14.58
C LEU A 25 5.58 -2.03 14.01
N ALA A 26 4.27 -1.77 14.00
CA ALA A 26 3.33 -2.64 13.32
C ALA A 26 3.60 -2.58 11.82
N ILE A 27 4.15 -3.65 11.25
CA ILE A 27 4.30 -3.78 9.81
C ILE A 27 2.91 -3.98 9.23
N THR A 28 2.47 -3.02 8.42
CA THR A 28 1.18 -3.02 7.74
C THR A 28 0.94 -4.35 7.01
N GLU A 29 1.92 -4.86 6.28
CA GLU A 29 1.86 -6.12 5.53
C GLU A 29 1.58 -7.36 6.39
N ASN A 30 1.91 -7.29 7.69
CA ASN A 30 1.67 -8.33 8.67
C ASN A 30 0.27 -8.25 9.30
N ALA A 31 -0.48 -7.16 9.06
CA ALA A 31 -1.83 -7.02 9.55
C ALA A 31 -2.80 -7.96 8.81
N SER A 32 -3.84 -8.38 9.53
CA SER A 32 -4.91 -9.19 8.95
C SER A 32 -5.74 -8.36 7.95
N PRO A 33 -6.29 -8.98 6.90
CA PRO A 33 -7.24 -8.32 5.99
C PRO A 33 -8.44 -7.70 6.71
N LEU A 34 -8.91 -8.31 7.81
CA LEU A 34 -9.98 -7.77 8.64
C LEU A 34 -9.61 -6.42 9.25
N SER A 35 -8.37 -6.28 9.76
CA SER A 35 -7.85 -5.03 10.31
C SER A 35 -7.85 -3.92 9.27
N TYR A 36 -7.58 -4.23 8.00
CA TYR A 36 -7.67 -3.24 6.93
C TYR A 36 -9.11 -2.84 6.63
N TRP A 37 -10.07 -3.77 6.61
CA TRP A 37 -11.49 -3.43 6.42
C TRP A 37 -12.09 -2.61 7.57
N GLU A 38 -11.41 -2.50 8.72
CA GLU A 38 -11.79 -1.53 9.74
C GLU A 38 -11.62 -0.08 9.26
N THR A 39 -10.72 0.17 8.31
CA THR A 39 -10.30 1.53 7.94
C THR A 39 -10.44 1.86 6.46
N VAL A 40 -10.26 0.90 5.55
CA VAL A 40 -10.20 1.12 4.10
C VAL A 40 -10.91 0.02 3.32
N LEU A 41 -11.63 0.42 2.26
CA LEU A 41 -12.22 -0.46 1.27
C LEU A 41 -11.25 -0.59 0.10
N ASN A 42 -10.40 -1.62 0.15
CA ASN A 42 -9.49 -1.93 -0.95
C ASN A 42 -9.99 -3.17 -1.72
N PRO A 43 -10.23 -3.08 -3.05
CA PRO A 43 -10.69 -4.20 -3.87
C PRO A 43 -9.71 -5.36 -3.89
N MET A 44 -8.40 -5.11 -3.75
CA MET A 44 -7.43 -6.18 -3.57
C MET A 44 -7.82 -7.04 -2.37
N LEU A 45 -8.24 -6.42 -1.26
CA LEU A 45 -8.76 -7.15 -0.11
C LEU A 45 -10.07 -7.85 -0.44
N ALA A 46 -10.95 -7.23 -1.23
CA ALA A 46 -12.21 -7.86 -1.66
C ALA A 46 -11.99 -9.12 -2.54
N THR A 47 -10.83 -9.25 -3.20
CA THR A 47 -10.48 -10.49 -3.90
C THR A 47 -10.23 -11.66 -2.94
N LEU A 48 -9.80 -11.38 -1.70
CA LEU A 48 -9.44 -12.43 -0.76
C LEU A 48 -10.64 -13.30 -0.34
N PRO A 49 -11.82 -12.76 0.03
CA PRO A 49 -13.03 -13.57 0.21
C PRO A 49 -13.37 -14.45 -0.98
N LEU A 50 -13.22 -13.93 -2.20
CA LEU A 50 -13.49 -14.70 -3.42
C LEU A 50 -12.48 -15.85 -3.58
N LEU A 51 -11.18 -15.56 -3.46
CA LEU A 51 -10.13 -16.58 -3.48
C LEU A 51 -10.34 -17.62 -2.38
N SER A 52 -10.78 -17.20 -1.20
CA SER A 52 -11.09 -18.07 -0.07
C SER A 52 -12.26 -18.99 -0.38
N LEU A 53 -13.35 -18.47 -0.95
CA LEU A 53 -14.49 -19.28 -1.37
C LEU A 53 -14.07 -20.30 -2.42
N VAL A 54 -13.30 -19.89 -3.43
CA VAL A 54 -12.79 -20.80 -4.47
C VAL A 54 -11.87 -21.87 -3.87
N ALA A 55 -10.98 -21.49 -2.95
CA ALA A 55 -10.11 -22.42 -2.24
C ALA A 55 -10.91 -23.44 -1.42
N LEU A 56 -11.94 -22.99 -0.70
CA LEU A 56 -12.83 -23.86 0.07
C LEU A 56 -13.65 -24.79 -0.84
N LEU A 57 -14.11 -24.33 -1.99
CA LEU A 57 -14.82 -25.17 -2.97
C LEU A 57 -13.89 -26.24 -3.58
N VAL A 58 -12.66 -25.86 -3.91
CA VAL A 58 -11.62 -26.77 -4.40
C VAL A 58 -11.27 -27.81 -3.34
N PHE A 59 -11.07 -27.37 -2.10
CA PHE A 59 -10.83 -28.24 -0.94
C PHE A 59 -12.01 -29.18 -0.69
N TRP A 60 -13.23 -28.66 -0.67
CA TRP A 60 -14.45 -29.45 -0.49
C TRP A 60 -14.61 -30.51 -1.59
N ARG A 61 -14.38 -30.14 -2.86
CA ARG A 61 -14.43 -31.07 -3.99
C ARG A 61 -13.35 -32.15 -3.89
N ALA A 62 -12.17 -31.83 -3.37
CA ALA A 62 -11.12 -32.81 -3.11
C ALA A 62 -11.52 -33.79 -1.99
N LEU A 63 -12.33 -33.35 -1.03
CA LEU A 63 -12.88 -34.18 0.06
C LEU A 63 -14.13 -34.98 -0.34
N LEU A 64 -14.92 -34.51 -1.32
CA LEU A 64 -16.13 -35.20 -1.74
C LEU A 64 -15.78 -36.59 -2.28
N PRO A 65 -16.31 -37.67 -1.68
CA PRO A 65 -15.99 -39.02 -2.11
C PRO A 65 -16.53 -39.27 -3.53
N CYS A 66 -15.68 -39.76 -4.45
CA CYS A 66 -16.15 -40.38 -5.70
C CYS A 66 -17.13 -41.50 -5.32
N ARG A 67 -18.43 -41.28 -5.58
CA ARG A 67 -19.57 -42.05 -5.06
C ARG A 67 -19.55 -43.57 -5.31
N SER A 68 -18.57 -44.16 -5.99
CA SER A 68 -18.59 -45.55 -6.45
C SER A 68 -17.85 -46.62 -5.59
N ALA A 69 -17.07 -46.28 -4.55
CA ALA A 69 -16.35 -47.30 -3.73
C ALA A 69 -16.71 -47.34 -2.22
N THR A 70 -16.48 -48.44 -1.50
CA THR A 70 -16.76 -48.54 -0.05
C THR A 70 -15.79 -47.67 0.79
N PRO A 71 -16.20 -47.14 1.97
CA PRO A 71 -15.41 -46.17 2.76
C PRO A 71 -14.00 -46.65 3.15
N LEU A 72 -13.85 -47.95 3.47
CA LEU A 72 -12.59 -48.56 3.89
C LEU A 72 -11.60 -48.83 2.74
N ALA A 73 -12.10 -49.22 1.56
CA ALA A 73 -11.26 -49.36 0.35
C ALA A 73 -10.84 -47.99 -0.22
N ARG A 74 -11.60 -46.92 0.08
CA ARG A 74 -11.29 -45.54 -0.33
C ARG A 74 -10.16 -44.91 0.48
N PHE A 75 -10.08 -45.15 1.79
CA PHE A 75 -9.05 -44.50 2.61
C PHE A 75 -7.65 -45.05 2.29
N SER A 76 -7.52 -46.36 2.10
CA SER A 76 -6.26 -46.99 1.67
C SER A 76 -5.91 -46.69 0.22
N GLY A 77 -6.89 -46.65 -0.69
CA GLY A 77 -6.69 -46.32 -2.10
C GLY A 77 -6.29 -44.86 -2.36
N ILE A 78 -6.83 -43.89 -1.62
CA ILE A 78 -6.45 -42.47 -1.74
C ILE A 78 -5.01 -42.24 -1.26
N ILE A 79 -4.59 -42.91 -0.18
CA ILE A 79 -3.22 -42.85 0.32
C ILE A 79 -2.26 -43.54 -0.66
N ALA A 80 -2.65 -44.68 -1.24
CA ALA A 80 -1.80 -45.47 -2.12
C ALA A 80 -1.71 -44.97 -3.58
N SER A 81 -2.77 -44.33 -4.13
CA SER A 81 -2.83 -43.93 -5.54
C SER A 81 -2.84 -42.42 -5.78
N ARG A 82 -2.91 -41.59 -4.71
CA ARG A 82 -2.99 -40.11 -4.80
C ARG A 82 -2.18 -39.43 -3.69
N GLY A 83 -0.96 -39.90 -3.42
CA GLY A 83 -0.08 -39.34 -2.38
C GLY A 83 0.13 -37.80 -2.43
N GLU A 84 -0.12 -37.16 -3.57
CA GLU A 84 0.00 -35.71 -3.73
C GLU A 84 -1.28 -34.91 -3.38
N ALA A 85 -2.47 -35.53 -3.47
CA ALA A 85 -3.74 -34.83 -3.27
C ALA A 85 -3.97 -34.32 -1.83
N PRO A 86 -3.76 -35.12 -0.75
CA PRO A 86 -3.98 -34.62 0.61
C PRO A 86 -2.95 -33.55 0.99
N THR A 87 -1.72 -33.65 0.48
CA THR A 87 -0.66 -32.65 0.70
C THR A 87 -1.02 -31.32 0.05
N GLY A 88 -1.49 -31.33 -1.21
CA GLY A 88 -1.93 -30.11 -1.90
C GLY A 88 -3.11 -29.42 -1.20
N SER A 89 -4.09 -30.20 -0.73
CA SER A 89 -5.22 -29.66 0.04
C SER A 89 -4.81 -29.07 1.40
N LEU A 90 -3.85 -29.70 2.09
CA LEU A 90 -3.31 -29.17 3.34
C LEU A 90 -2.53 -27.87 3.12
N ILE A 91 -1.67 -27.83 2.09
CA ILE A 91 -0.94 -26.61 1.71
C ILE A 91 -1.91 -25.47 1.40
N LEU A 92 -2.97 -25.73 0.63
CA LEU A 92 -3.99 -24.74 0.30
C LEU A 92 -4.70 -24.22 1.56
N LEU A 93 -5.04 -25.10 2.51
CA LEU A 93 -5.68 -24.72 3.76
C LEU A 93 -4.75 -23.88 4.65
N VAL A 94 -3.47 -24.25 4.75
CA VAL A 94 -2.46 -23.47 5.47
C VAL A 94 -2.26 -22.10 4.83
N ALA A 95 -2.17 -22.04 3.50
CA ALA A 95 -2.05 -20.78 2.77
C ALA A 95 -3.28 -19.89 2.96
N LEU A 96 -4.48 -20.48 3.01
CA LEU A 96 -5.73 -19.77 3.31
C LEU A 96 -5.69 -19.13 4.69
N PHE A 97 -5.37 -19.91 5.74
CA PHE A 97 -5.25 -19.37 7.09
C PHE A 97 -4.14 -18.31 7.19
N ALA A 98 -3.01 -18.52 6.53
CA ALA A 98 -1.92 -17.55 6.49
C ALA A 98 -2.34 -16.23 5.83
N ALA A 99 -3.08 -16.27 4.72
CA ALA A 99 -3.58 -15.09 4.02
C ALA A 99 -4.60 -14.28 4.84
N TRP A 100 -5.40 -14.95 5.67
CA TRP A 100 -6.30 -14.28 6.63
C TRP A 100 -5.60 -13.80 7.89
N GLY A 101 -4.47 -14.40 8.27
CA GLY A 101 -3.63 -13.91 9.37
C GLY A 101 -2.79 -12.70 8.98
N MET A 102 -2.23 -12.68 7.77
CA MET A 102 -1.30 -11.66 7.29
C MET A 102 -1.52 -11.40 5.80
N LEU A 103 -1.77 -10.13 5.44
CA LEU A 103 -2.04 -9.76 4.04
C LEU A 103 -0.91 -10.15 3.06
N ARG A 104 0.34 -10.09 3.50
CA ARG A 104 1.50 -10.51 2.69
C ARG A 104 1.48 -11.97 2.23
N SER A 105 0.66 -12.81 2.86
CA SER A 105 0.49 -14.21 2.50
C SER A 105 -0.56 -14.44 1.41
N ALA A 106 -1.27 -13.39 0.94
CA ALA A 106 -2.25 -13.51 -0.14
C ALA A 106 -1.66 -14.07 -1.46
N PRO A 107 -0.44 -13.69 -1.90
CA PRO A 107 0.20 -14.31 -3.07
C PRO A 107 0.43 -15.82 -2.89
N LEU A 108 0.74 -16.27 -1.67
CA LEU A 108 0.90 -17.70 -1.39
C LEU A 108 -0.43 -18.45 -1.58
N LEU A 109 -1.56 -17.88 -1.14
CA LEU A 109 -2.88 -18.44 -1.40
C LEU A 109 -3.16 -18.51 -2.91
N ALA A 110 -2.89 -17.44 -3.67
CA ALA A 110 -3.11 -17.42 -5.11
C ALA A 110 -2.27 -18.50 -5.84
N LEU A 111 -0.97 -18.59 -5.52
CA LEU A 111 -0.06 -19.56 -6.14
C LEU A 111 -0.42 -21.01 -5.79
N THR A 112 -0.81 -21.28 -4.54
CA THR A 112 -1.21 -22.64 -4.11
C THR A 112 -2.59 -23.04 -4.63
N LEU A 113 -3.45 -22.07 -4.92
CA LEU A 113 -4.78 -22.32 -5.50
C LEU A 113 -4.71 -22.75 -6.97
N LEU A 114 -3.74 -22.26 -7.76
CA LEU A 114 -3.65 -22.54 -9.20
C LEU A 114 -3.54 -24.05 -9.53
N PRO A 115 -2.62 -24.84 -8.94
CA PRO A 115 -2.55 -26.28 -9.20
C PRO A 115 -3.82 -27.01 -8.77
N ALA A 116 -4.38 -26.63 -7.62
CA ALA A 116 -5.57 -27.26 -7.06
C ALA A 116 -6.81 -26.99 -7.95
N LEU A 117 -6.91 -25.79 -8.51
CA LEU A 117 -7.89 -25.45 -9.55
C LEU A 117 -7.68 -26.27 -10.83
N GLY A 118 -6.45 -26.38 -11.32
CA GLY A 118 -6.13 -27.17 -12.52
C GLY A 118 -6.54 -28.65 -12.40
N LEU A 119 -6.35 -29.24 -11.23
CA LEU A 119 -6.81 -30.59 -10.91
C LEU A 119 -8.35 -30.68 -10.87
N CYS A 120 -9.02 -29.74 -10.20
CA CYS A 120 -10.47 -29.71 -10.09
C CYS A 120 -11.20 -29.53 -11.44
N LEU A 121 -10.61 -28.73 -12.33
CA LEU A 121 -11.10 -28.47 -13.68
C LEU A 121 -10.76 -29.60 -14.67
N GLY A 122 -9.96 -30.58 -14.27
CA GLY A 122 -9.55 -31.69 -15.12
C GLY A 122 -8.54 -31.32 -16.22
N ILE A 123 -7.96 -30.12 -16.16
CA ILE A 123 -6.98 -29.62 -17.15
C ILE A 123 -5.71 -30.47 -17.13
N ALA A 124 -5.34 -31.00 -15.95
CA ALA A 124 -4.17 -31.86 -15.79
C ALA A 124 -4.43 -33.36 -16.12
N SER A 125 -5.67 -33.75 -16.46
CA SER A 125 -6.06 -35.16 -16.61
C SER A 125 -6.37 -35.57 -18.04
N SER A 126 -5.72 -34.96 -19.04
CA SER A 126 -5.66 -35.50 -20.40
C SER A 126 -4.66 -36.67 -20.47
N LYS A 127 -4.86 -37.71 -19.65
CA LYS A 127 -4.35 -39.02 -20.02
C LYS A 127 -5.13 -39.42 -21.27
N VAL A 128 -4.49 -39.21 -22.42
CA VAL A 128 -4.90 -39.70 -23.74
C VAL A 128 -5.37 -41.13 -23.57
N ALA A 129 -6.69 -41.34 -23.58
CA ALA A 129 -7.24 -42.68 -23.53
C ALA A 129 -6.67 -43.45 -24.73
N PRO A 130 -6.05 -44.62 -24.53
CA PRO A 130 -5.57 -45.42 -25.64
C PRO A 130 -6.78 -45.75 -26.52
N LYS A 131 -6.75 -45.30 -27.78
CA LYS A 131 -7.73 -45.61 -28.81
C LYS A 131 -7.81 -47.14 -28.96
N GLY A 132 -8.80 -47.76 -28.34
CA GLY A 132 -9.02 -49.21 -28.41
C GLY A 132 -10.50 -49.54 -28.37
N GLN A 133 -10.97 -50.14 -29.47
CA GLN A 133 -12.26 -50.82 -29.67
C GLN A 133 -13.50 -49.95 -29.95
N ASN A 134 -13.61 -49.61 -31.24
CA ASN A 134 -14.88 -49.42 -31.94
C ASN A 134 -15.70 -50.72 -31.91
N ASN A 135 -16.89 -50.71 -31.31
CA ASN A 135 -17.98 -51.62 -31.70
C ASN A 135 -19.19 -50.78 -32.10
N SER A 136 -19.49 -50.84 -33.40
CA SER A 136 -20.56 -50.12 -34.08
C SER A 136 -21.90 -50.87 -33.95
N SER A 137 -22.85 -50.30 -33.21
CA SER A 137 -24.28 -50.57 -33.43
C SER A 137 -25.02 -49.25 -33.61
N PHE A 138 -25.27 -48.90 -34.87
CA PHE A 138 -26.04 -47.73 -35.30
C PHE A 138 -27.54 -48.00 -35.09
N GLY A 139 -28.06 -47.67 -33.91
CA GLY A 139 -29.49 -47.55 -33.68
C GLY A 139 -29.98 -46.16 -34.10
N HIS A 140 -31.19 -46.05 -34.66
CA HIS A 140 -31.81 -44.80 -35.09
C HIS A 140 -31.95 -43.80 -33.93
N ILE A 141 -30.96 -42.92 -33.82
CA ILE A 141 -30.91 -41.82 -32.86
C ILE A 141 -31.65 -40.63 -33.47
N SER A 142 -32.78 -40.25 -32.86
CA SER A 142 -33.61 -39.11 -33.24
C SER A 142 -32.78 -37.83 -33.46
N LEU A 143 -33.09 -37.09 -34.53
CA LEU A 143 -32.47 -35.80 -34.93
C LEU A 143 -32.30 -34.82 -33.75
N TRP A 144 -33.24 -34.84 -32.79
CA TRP A 144 -33.21 -34.01 -31.59
C TRP A 144 -32.04 -34.33 -30.65
N THR A 145 -31.71 -35.62 -30.50
CA THR A 145 -30.59 -36.05 -29.67
C THR A 145 -29.23 -35.79 -30.32
N HIS A 146 -29.15 -35.74 -31.65
CA HIS A 146 -27.96 -35.25 -32.37
C HIS A 146 -27.75 -33.76 -32.16
N PHE A 147 -28.82 -32.96 -32.22
CA PHE A 147 -28.75 -31.52 -31.96
C PHE A 147 -28.29 -31.22 -30.53
N ILE A 148 -28.88 -31.85 -29.50
CA ILE A 148 -28.41 -31.70 -28.11
C ILE A 148 -26.94 -32.10 -27.98
N LYS A 149 -26.51 -33.21 -28.59
CA LYS A 149 -25.11 -33.66 -28.51
C LYS A 149 -24.17 -32.66 -29.18
N CYS A 150 -24.50 -32.11 -30.35
CA CYS A 150 -23.71 -31.08 -31.01
C CYS A 150 -23.64 -29.80 -30.18
N VAL A 151 -24.76 -29.33 -29.63
CA VAL A 151 -24.79 -28.15 -28.73
C VAL A 151 -24.00 -28.41 -27.45
N HIS A 152 -24.10 -29.60 -26.86
CA HIS A 152 -23.36 -29.96 -25.66
C HIS A 152 -21.85 -30.06 -25.93
N VAL A 153 -21.42 -30.68 -27.04
CA VAL A 153 -20.01 -30.75 -27.44
C VAL A 153 -19.49 -29.35 -27.73
N PHE A 154 -20.23 -28.54 -28.49
CA PHE A 154 -19.87 -27.16 -28.79
C PHE A 154 -19.76 -26.30 -27.52
N LEU A 155 -20.73 -26.36 -26.60
CA LEU A 155 -20.69 -25.63 -25.33
C LEU A 155 -19.57 -26.15 -24.41
N LYS A 156 -19.34 -27.46 -24.38
CA LYS A 156 -18.27 -28.08 -23.58
C LYS A 156 -16.89 -27.65 -24.05
N ASP A 157 -16.71 -27.43 -25.35
CA ASP A 157 -15.44 -26.99 -25.92
C ASP A 157 -15.32 -25.45 -25.91
N LEU A 158 -16.42 -24.71 -26.16
CA LEU A 158 -16.43 -23.24 -26.20
C LEU A 158 -16.33 -22.60 -24.81
N LEU A 159 -17.01 -23.13 -23.79
CA LEU A 159 -17.07 -22.53 -22.46
C LEU A 159 -15.68 -22.39 -21.80
N PRO A 160 -14.76 -23.38 -21.89
CA PRO A 160 -13.38 -23.21 -21.45
C PRO A 160 -12.65 -22.08 -22.20
N TRP A 161 -12.80 -21.97 -23.51
CA TRP A 161 -12.17 -20.90 -24.30
C TRP A 161 -12.72 -19.53 -23.94
N MET A 162 -14.04 -19.40 -23.76
CA MET A 162 -14.65 -18.14 -23.27
C MET A 162 -14.13 -17.77 -21.88
N GLY A 163 -13.96 -18.74 -20.99
CA GLY A 163 -13.36 -18.52 -19.68
C GLY A 163 -11.91 -18.05 -19.77
N ILE A 164 -11.10 -18.68 -20.62
CA ILE A 164 -9.70 -18.28 -20.88
C ILE A 164 -9.65 -16.85 -21.45
N ILE A 165 -10.46 -16.55 -22.47
CA ILE A 165 -10.53 -15.22 -23.09
C ILE A 165 -10.96 -14.16 -22.09
N LEU A 166 -11.95 -14.45 -21.24
CA LEU A 166 -12.41 -13.54 -20.19
C LEU A 166 -11.29 -13.28 -19.18
N VAL A 167 -10.62 -14.33 -18.70
CA VAL A 167 -9.49 -14.20 -17.76
C VAL A 167 -8.35 -13.38 -18.38
N ILE A 168 -7.98 -13.65 -19.63
CA ILE A 168 -6.95 -12.88 -20.34
C ILE A 168 -7.38 -11.41 -20.48
N THR A 169 -8.60 -11.15 -20.93
CA THR A 169 -9.14 -9.79 -21.09
C THR A 169 -9.15 -9.04 -19.76
N ILE A 170 -9.61 -9.66 -18.66
CA ILE A 170 -9.60 -9.04 -17.33
C ILE A 170 -8.16 -8.75 -16.87
N ASN A 171 -7.22 -9.68 -17.07
CA ASN A 171 -5.82 -9.47 -16.69
C ASN A 171 -5.17 -8.35 -17.52
N LEU A 172 -5.43 -8.29 -18.83
CA LEU A 172 -4.96 -7.21 -19.68
C LEU A 172 -5.56 -5.86 -19.29
N TRP A 173 -6.86 -5.83 -18.94
CA TRP A 173 -7.52 -4.62 -18.45
C TRP A 173 -6.97 -4.18 -17.10
N LEU A 174 -6.74 -5.10 -16.15
CA LEU A 174 -6.12 -4.79 -14.86
C LEU A 174 -4.68 -4.31 -15.04
N ALA A 175 -3.89 -4.98 -15.88
CA ALA A 175 -2.53 -4.55 -16.20
C ALA A 175 -2.54 -3.15 -16.82
N TRP A 176 -3.45 -2.87 -17.75
CA TRP A 176 -3.63 -1.54 -18.32
C TRP A 176 -4.04 -0.51 -17.27
N ALA A 177 -4.99 -0.82 -16.38
CA ALA A 177 -5.44 0.07 -15.32
C ALA A 177 -4.36 0.34 -14.24
N VAL A 178 -3.49 -0.64 -13.99
CA VAL A 178 -2.31 -0.49 -13.13
C VAL A 178 -1.27 0.38 -13.81
N VAL A 179 -0.99 0.14 -15.10
CA VAL A 179 -0.02 0.91 -15.89
C VAL A 179 -0.47 2.36 -16.06
N GLU A 180 -1.73 2.62 -16.37
CA GLU A 180 -2.30 3.98 -16.42
C GLU A 180 -2.42 4.62 -15.02
N GLY A 181 -2.36 3.81 -13.97
CA GLY A 181 -2.50 4.23 -12.60
C GLY A 181 -3.94 4.50 -12.15
N ALA A 182 -4.94 4.31 -13.03
CA ALA A 182 -6.35 4.39 -12.66
C ALA A 182 -6.68 3.49 -11.46
N TYR A 183 -6.06 2.31 -11.38
CA TYR A 183 -6.18 1.42 -10.23
C TYR A 183 -5.67 2.08 -8.94
N ALA A 184 -4.46 2.66 -8.97
CA ALA A 184 -3.83 3.27 -7.80
C ALA A 184 -4.49 4.59 -7.36
N ARG A 185 -5.15 5.32 -8.28
CA ARG A 185 -5.93 6.52 -7.94
C ARG A 185 -7.17 6.20 -7.14
N VAL A 186 -7.93 5.20 -7.60
CA VAL A 186 -9.18 4.78 -6.98
C VAL A 186 -8.91 3.95 -5.72
N PHE A 187 -7.85 3.16 -5.73
CA PHE A 187 -7.48 2.27 -4.63
C PHE A 187 -6.03 2.54 -4.21
N PRO A 188 -5.78 3.70 -3.57
CA PRO A 188 -4.46 3.99 -3.08
C PRO A 188 -4.06 2.88 -2.12
N SER A 189 -2.83 2.42 -2.26
CA SER A 189 -2.27 1.47 -1.30
C SER A 189 -2.40 2.09 0.10
N PRO A 190 -2.88 1.32 1.10
CA PRO A 190 -2.94 1.81 2.48
C PRO A 190 -1.55 2.17 3.03
N ILE A 191 -0.52 1.63 2.39
CA ILE A 191 0.88 2.04 2.47
C ILE A 191 1.06 3.00 1.30
N GLY A 192 1.05 4.31 1.51
CA GLY A 192 0.94 5.32 0.44
C GLY A 192 1.71 4.94 -0.83
N PRO A 193 1.12 5.11 -2.04
CA PRO A 193 1.76 4.69 -3.26
C PRO A 193 3.12 5.38 -3.32
N THR A 194 4.15 4.58 -3.22
CA THR A 194 5.49 4.95 -3.60
C THR A 194 5.69 4.04 -4.79
N PRO A 195 5.74 4.58 -6.02
CA PRO A 195 6.07 3.80 -7.21
C PRO A 195 7.55 3.35 -7.13
N PHE A 196 7.88 2.57 -6.10
CA PHE A 196 9.17 1.93 -5.93
C PHE A 196 9.44 1.07 -7.16
N GLY A 197 10.47 1.43 -7.91
CA GLY A 197 10.91 0.71 -9.12
C GLY A 197 10.67 1.46 -10.44
N PHE A 198 9.82 2.49 -10.48
CA PHE A 198 9.65 3.35 -11.68
C PHE A 198 10.09 4.79 -11.49
N ASP A 199 10.48 5.15 -10.25
CA ASP A 199 11.01 6.47 -9.95
C ASP A 199 12.42 6.68 -10.52
N ASP A 200 12.69 7.93 -10.85
CA ASP A 200 14.01 8.38 -11.32
C ASP A 200 15.00 8.42 -10.15
N GLU A 201 16.15 7.75 -10.30
CA GLU A 201 17.25 7.80 -9.33
C GLU A 201 17.78 9.22 -9.10
N SER A 202 17.53 10.15 -10.04
CA SER A 202 17.88 11.57 -9.89
C SER A 202 17.31 12.19 -8.61
N ARG A 203 16.19 11.65 -8.08
CA ARG A 203 15.61 12.07 -6.80
C ARG A 203 16.58 11.91 -5.62
N TYR A 204 17.49 10.94 -5.68
CA TYR A 204 18.48 10.69 -4.63
C TYR A 204 19.74 11.55 -4.78
N MET A 205 19.92 12.17 -5.96
CA MET A 205 21.11 12.96 -6.26
C MET A 205 21.13 14.30 -5.51
N ALA A 206 20.01 14.79 -5.00
CA ALA A 206 19.98 16.01 -4.20
C ALA A 206 20.78 15.84 -2.89
N LEU A 207 20.52 14.77 -2.13
CA LEU A 207 21.27 14.48 -0.90
C LEU A 207 22.75 14.26 -1.18
N ARG A 208 23.08 13.48 -2.22
CA ARG A 208 24.47 13.24 -2.62
C ARG A 208 25.20 14.53 -2.99
N ARG A 209 24.57 15.41 -3.78
CA ARG A 209 25.13 16.72 -4.13
C ARG A 209 25.38 17.59 -2.90
N LEU A 210 24.39 17.72 -2.00
CA LEU A 210 24.58 18.48 -0.76
C LEU A 210 25.76 17.93 0.05
N ARG A 211 25.89 16.60 0.11
CA ARG A 211 27.01 15.93 0.79
C ARG A 211 28.36 16.26 0.15
N GLU A 212 28.46 16.16 -1.17
CA GLU A 212 29.65 16.54 -1.95
C GLU A 212 30.01 18.03 -1.77
N GLU A 213 29.01 18.89 -1.55
CA GLU A 213 29.17 20.33 -1.30
C GLU A 213 29.50 20.69 0.17
N GLY A 214 29.62 19.68 1.03
CA GLY A 214 30.06 19.81 2.43
C GLY A 214 28.91 19.87 3.44
N LEU A 215 27.83 19.12 3.24
CA LEU A 215 26.72 19.01 4.20
C LEU A 215 27.25 18.64 5.61
N PRO A 216 26.99 19.46 6.64
CA PRO A 216 27.52 19.23 7.99
C PRO A 216 27.01 17.94 8.65
N ALA A 217 27.87 17.26 9.40
CA ALA A 217 27.53 16.08 10.19
C ALA A 217 27.70 16.34 11.69
N PRO A 218 27.10 15.54 12.59
CA PRO A 218 26.28 14.36 12.34
C PRO A 218 24.86 14.67 11.81
N VAL A 219 24.23 13.67 11.17
CA VAL A 219 22.91 13.79 10.54
C VAL A 219 21.85 13.03 11.34
N PHE A 220 20.75 13.69 11.69
CA PHE A 220 19.52 13.04 12.10
C PHE A 220 18.70 12.65 10.86
N SER A 221 18.33 11.37 10.74
CA SER A 221 17.44 10.86 9.70
C SER A 221 16.13 10.35 10.31
N ASP A 222 15.06 10.31 9.51
CA ASP A 222 13.84 9.58 9.87
C ASP A 222 13.87 8.14 9.37
N TYR A 223 13.02 7.30 9.97
CA TYR A 223 12.89 5.88 9.68
C TYR A 223 12.61 5.60 8.19
N ASN A 224 11.76 6.38 7.52
CA ASN A 224 11.40 6.08 6.13
C ASN A 224 12.55 6.37 5.15
N SER A 225 13.47 7.27 5.52
CA SER A 225 14.63 7.64 4.70
C SER A 225 15.96 7.04 5.15
N GLY A 226 15.99 6.39 6.32
CA GLY A 226 17.21 6.04 7.03
C GLY A 226 18.29 5.38 6.18
N SER A 227 17.95 4.29 5.50
CA SER A 227 18.91 3.56 4.66
C SER A 227 19.30 4.32 3.39
N LEU A 228 18.47 5.23 2.90
CA LEU A 228 18.87 6.10 1.80
C LEU A 228 19.90 7.14 2.27
N VAL A 229 19.68 7.73 3.45
CA VAL A 229 20.63 8.66 4.07
C VAL A 229 21.96 7.95 4.30
N GLU A 230 21.94 6.75 4.90
CA GLU A 230 23.14 5.93 5.10
C GLU A 230 23.87 5.61 3.79
N TYR A 231 23.14 5.23 2.74
CA TYR A 231 23.73 4.94 1.44
C TYR A 231 24.39 6.17 0.78
N ASN A 232 23.76 7.35 0.88
CA ASN A 232 24.27 8.56 0.26
C ASN A 232 25.34 9.27 1.08
N PHE A 233 25.37 9.08 2.40
CA PHE A 233 26.30 9.78 3.30
C PHE A 233 27.46 8.90 3.78
N TYR A 234 27.55 7.65 3.30
CA TYR A 234 28.68 6.75 3.59
C TYR A 234 30.04 7.45 3.48
N PRO A 235 30.95 7.31 4.46
CA PRO A 235 30.89 6.38 5.60
C PRO A 235 30.14 6.89 6.84
N GLU A 236 29.55 8.08 6.79
CA GLU A 236 28.80 8.63 7.93
C GLU A 236 27.34 8.12 7.91
N PRO A 237 26.93 7.32 8.90
CA PRO A 237 25.57 6.79 8.93
C PRO A 237 24.56 7.89 9.30
N GLY A 238 23.32 7.71 8.85
CA GLY A 238 22.18 8.42 9.42
C GLY A 238 21.94 8.00 10.89
N TYR A 239 21.03 8.68 11.56
CA TYR A 239 20.70 8.35 12.95
C TYR A 239 19.92 7.05 13.09
N VAL A 240 19.03 6.78 12.13
CA VAL A 240 18.17 5.60 12.12
C VAL A 240 18.18 4.99 10.71
N ASP A 241 18.08 3.66 10.64
CA ASP A 241 17.93 2.86 9.41
C ASP A 241 16.44 2.47 9.22
N ASN A 242 16.04 2.14 7.99
CA ASN A 242 14.64 1.82 7.69
C ASN A 242 14.21 0.38 8.08
N ARG A 243 15.11 -0.40 8.68
CA ARG A 243 14.83 -1.74 9.22
C ARG A 243 14.50 -1.62 10.71
N PRO A 244 13.23 -1.80 11.12
CA PRO A 244 12.84 -1.61 12.50
C PRO A 244 13.49 -2.62 13.45
N GLU A 245 13.86 -3.80 12.95
CA GLU A 245 14.59 -4.84 13.69
C GLU A 245 16.07 -4.50 13.95
N ALA A 246 16.63 -3.47 13.30
CA ALA A 246 18.00 -3.03 13.54
C ALA A 246 18.18 -2.34 14.90
N PHE A 247 17.07 -1.95 15.54
CA PHE A 247 17.06 -1.26 16.83
C PHE A 247 16.12 -1.97 17.82
N PRO A 248 16.42 -1.95 19.12
CA PRO A 248 15.57 -2.54 20.14
C PRO A 248 14.25 -1.76 20.29
N ALA A 249 13.23 -2.41 20.81
CA ALA A 249 11.91 -1.81 21.03
C ALA A 249 11.97 -0.49 21.85
N GLU A 250 12.82 -0.46 22.87
CA GLU A 250 13.02 0.69 23.75
C GLU A 250 13.54 1.91 22.99
N PHE A 251 14.41 1.74 22.00
CA PHE A 251 14.90 2.84 21.16
C PHE A 251 13.73 3.54 20.45
N TRP A 252 12.81 2.77 19.86
CA TRP A 252 11.66 3.32 19.16
C TRP A 252 10.69 4.05 20.10
N GLN A 253 10.42 3.45 21.26
CA GLN A 253 9.40 3.95 22.19
C GLN A 253 9.88 5.11 23.07
N GLN A 254 11.15 5.07 23.51
CA GLN A 254 11.67 5.99 24.53
C GLN A 254 12.58 7.07 23.93
N GLU A 255 13.23 6.81 22.79
CA GLU A 255 14.19 7.73 22.18
C GLU A 255 13.67 8.32 20.86
N TYR A 256 13.56 7.50 19.80
CA TYR A 256 13.25 7.96 18.45
C TYR A 256 11.83 8.55 18.31
N GLY A 257 10.80 7.80 18.72
CA GLY A 257 9.41 8.26 18.60
C GLY A 257 9.14 9.58 19.33
N PRO A 258 9.54 9.72 20.61
CA PRO A 258 9.42 10.98 21.34
C PRO A 258 10.28 12.12 20.76
N ALA A 259 11.45 11.84 20.19
CA ALA A 259 12.30 12.85 19.55
C ALA A 259 11.62 13.51 18.32
N LEU A 260 10.76 12.78 17.59
CA LEU A 260 9.95 13.34 16.50
C LEU A 260 8.91 14.37 16.96
N ALA A 261 8.69 14.56 18.26
CA ALA A 261 7.86 15.64 18.78
C ALA A 261 8.62 16.95 18.99
N LEU A 262 9.96 16.95 18.81
CA LEU A 262 10.83 18.11 19.01
C LEU A 262 10.71 18.76 20.41
N GLY A 263 10.48 17.92 21.44
CA GLY A 263 10.37 18.33 22.85
C GLY A 263 11.63 18.06 23.68
N ALA A 264 11.47 17.79 24.98
CA ALA A 264 12.59 17.58 25.90
C ALA A 264 13.54 16.44 25.46
N VAL A 265 13.00 15.31 24.97
CA VAL A 265 13.79 14.18 24.47
C VAL A 265 14.61 14.59 23.24
N TRP A 266 14.07 15.45 22.37
CA TRP A 266 14.81 15.98 21.22
C TRP A 266 15.98 16.85 21.67
N GLU A 267 15.80 17.73 22.65
CA GLU A 267 16.88 18.59 23.16
C GLU A 267 17.99 17.78 23.84
N GLU A 268 17.63 16.76 24.64
CA GLU A 268 18.60 15.83 25.22
C GLU A 268 19.39 15.10 24.14
N MET A 269 18.68 14.56 23.14
CA MET A 269 19.29 13.84 22.03
C MET A 269 20.19 14.76 21.19
N LEU A 270 19.73 15.98 20.90
CA LEU A 270 20.49 16.99 20.17
C LEU A 270 21.76 17.39 20.93
N ALA A 271 21.69 17.53 22.26
CA ALA A 271 22.86 17.81 23.09
C ALA A 271 23.85 16.63 23.10
N ARG A 272 23.33 15.40 23.24
CA ARG A 272 24.15 14.17 23.32
C ARG A 272 24.82 13.80 22.00
N ARG A 273 24.08 13.92 20.89
CA ARG A 273 24.53 13.52 19.54
C ARG A 273 25.11 14.67 18.74
N ASN A 274 24.87 15.91 19.17
CA ASN A 274 25.33 17.13 18.52
C ASN A 274 25.01 17.20 17.02
N PHE A 275 23.80 16.81 16.62
CA PHE A 275 23.37 16.85 15.21
C PHE A 275 23.57 18.24 14.61
N GLN A 276 24.17 18.27 13.43
CA GLN A 276 24.35 19.49 12.62
C GLN A 276 23.35 19.56 11.48
N THR A 277 22.78 18.42 11.08
CA THR A 277 21.82 18.32 9.98
C THR A 277 20.64 17.44 10.38
N VAL A 278 19.46 17.80 9.90
CA VAL A 278 18.24 16.99 9.95
C VAL A 278 17.80 16.73 8.51
N ALA A 279 17.85 15.48 8.08
CA ALA A 279 17.42 15.05 6.74
C ALA A 279 16.25 14.08 6.89
N VAL A 280 15.04 14.54 6.60
CA VAL A 280 13.82 13.75 6.84
C VAL A 280 12.98 13.66 5.59
N SER A 281 12.36 12.51 5.39
CA SER A 281 11.31 12.33 4.42
C SER A 281 10.06 13.07 4.88
N ILE A 282 9.51 13.89 3.99
CA ILE A 282 8.27 14.64 4.23
C ILE A 282 7.11 13.72 4.61
N PRO A 283 6.87 12.56 3.96
CA PRO A 283 5.81 11.64 4.41
C PRO A 283 6.14 10.87 5.71
N GLY A 284 7.42 10.81 6.12
CA GLY A 284 7.84 10.09 7.32
C GLY A 284 7.77 10.88 8.62
N VAL A 285 7.61 12.20 8.54
CA VAL A 285 7.42 13.07 9.70
C VAL A 285 6.07 13.78 9.63
N LYS A 286 5.55 14.18 10.79
CA LYS A 286 4.32 14.99 10.83
C LYS A 286 4.63 16.41 10.35
N GLU A 287 3.67 17.06 9.70
CA GLU A 287 3.76 18.49 9.31
C GLU A 287 4.27 19.39 10.45
N GLY A 288 3.81 19.15 11.69
CA GLY A 288 4.25 19.89 12.87
C GLY A 288 5.76 19.83 13.12
N PHE A 289 6.42 18.72 12.77
CA PHE A 289 7.87 18.58 12.89
C PHE A 289 8.60 19.61 12.02
N ILE A 290 8.23 19.69 10.74
CA ILE A 290 8.84 20.62 9.76
C ILE A 290 8.57 22.07 10.18
N ARG A 291 7.33 22.38 10.61
CA ARG A 291 6.97 23.73 11.07
C ARG A 291 7.74 24.16 12.32
N THR A 292 7.91 23.26 13.28
CA THR A 292 8.68 23.56 14.50
C THR A 292 10.14 23.81 14.17
N LEU A 293 10.76 23.05 13.25
CA LEU A 293 12.12 23.34 12.78
C LEU A 293 12.22 24.68 12.03
N LEU A 294 11.23 25.03 11.20
CA LEU A 294 11.20 26.33 10.52
C LEU A 294 11.03 27.51 11.49
N ALA A 295 10.34 27.31 12.60
CA ALA A 295 10.15 28.34 13.64
C ALA A 295 11.38 28.48 14.55
N ASP A 296 12.23 27.46 14.63
CA ASP A 296 13.45 27.47 15.44
C ASP A 296 14.62 28.09 14.67
N SER A 297 15.06 29.28 15.08
CA SER A 297 16.16 30.01 14.44
C SER A 297 17.52 29.30 14.49
N ARG A 298 17.64 28.23 15.30
CA ARG A 298 18.80 27.33 15.31
C ARG A 298 18.86 26.45 14.07
N TRP A 299 17.80 26.35 13.27
CA TRP A 299 17.73 25.52 12.06
C TRP A 299 17.40 26.37 10.84
N GLN A 300 18.03 26.06 9.72
CA GLN A 300 17.77 26.70 8.43
C GLN A 300 17.48 25.61 7.40
N LEU A 301 16.34 25.71 6.73
CA LEU A 301 16.01 24.86 5.59
C LEU A 301 17.02 25.15 4.46
N VAL A 302 17.63 24.10 3.90
CA VAL A 302 18.60 24.20 2.79
C VAL A 302 18.16 23.42 1.55
N HIS A 303 17.19 22.51 1.69
CA HIS A 303 16.65 21.76 0.56
C HIS A 303 15.22 21.33 0.85
N LEU A 304 14.40 21.40 -0.19
CA LEU A 304 13.02 20.92 -0.21
C LEU A 304 12.72 20.35 -1.58
N ASP A 305 12.21 19.12 -1.63
CA ASP A 305 11.61 18.55 -2.83
C ASP A 305 10.32 17.79 -2.48
N PHE A 306 9.85 16.89 -3.34
CA PHE A 306 8.64 16.11 -3.07
C PHE A 306 8.83 15.07 -1.96
N PHE A 307 10.07 14.66 -1.68
CA PHE A 307 10.36 13.56 -0.77
C PHE A 307 11.11 14.00 0.48
N TYR A 308 12.05 14.95 0.37
CA TYR A 308 12.95 15.38 1.45
C TYR A 308 12.78 16.83 1.86
N ALA A 309 12.96 17.05 3.16
CA ALA A 309 13.35 18.34 3.72
C ALA A 309 14.71 18.18 4.44
N VAL A 310 15.65 19.06 4.15
CA VAL A 310 16.97 19.09 4.81
C VAL A 310 17.15 20.40 5.54
N PHE A 311 17.42 20.33 6.84
CA PHE A 311 17.73 21.45 7.70
C PHE A 311 19.17 21.36 8.19
N VAL A 312 19.84 22.49 8.25
CA VAL A 312 21.20 22.61 8.81
C VAL A 312 21.18 23.57 9.99
N ARG A 313 21.89 23.18 11.04
CA ARG A 313 21.97 23.96 12.27
C ARG A 313 22.75 25.26 12.04
N ASN A 314 22.19 26.39 12.45
CA ASN A 314 22.77 27.72 12.33
C ASN A 314 23.84 27.96 13.39
N THR A 315 25.02 27.37 13.18
CA THR A 315 26.22 27.58 13.99
C THR A 315 27.24 28.40 13.21
N PRO A 316 28.22 29.06 13.88
CA PRO A 316 29.31 29.74 13.20
C PRO A 316 30.05 28.86 12.17
N ALA A 317 30.22 27.58 12.47
CA ALA A 317 30.89 26.61 11.59
C ALA A 317 30.12 26.32 10.29
N ASN A 318 28.79 26.44 10.31
CA ASN A 318 27.94 26.11 9.16
C ASN A 318 27.58 27.33 8.29
N ARG A 319 28.02 28.55 8.66
CA ARG A 319 27.60 29.79 7.99
C ARG A 319 27.90 29.80 6.49
N ASP A 320 29.05 29.28 6.07
CA ASP A 320 29.45 29.27 4.66
C ASP A 320 28.56 28.34 3.84
N PHE A 321 28.22 27.19 4.40
CA PHE A 321 27.26 26.27 3.79
C PHE A 321 25.87 26.93 3.70
N LEU A 322 25.37 27.49 4.80
CA LEU A 322 24.07 28.14 4.85
C LEU A 322 23.94 29.30 3.86
N ARG A 323 24.98 30.12 3.69
CA ARG A 323 24.97 31.22 2.71
C ARG A 323 24.78 30.74 1.26
N ARG A 324 25.27 29.55 0.93
CA ARG A 324 25.17 28.98 -0.43
C ARG A 324 23.86 28.24 -0.68
N HIS A 325 23.31 27.60 0.36
CA HIS A 325 22.21 26.65 0.20
C HIS A 325 20.90 27.05 0.89
N ALA A 326 20.82 28.20 1.57
CA ALA A 326 19.59 28.61 2.25
C ALA A 326 18.37 28.57 1.32
N PHE A 327 17.36 27.82 1.73
CA PHE A 327 16.08 27.69 1.02
C PHE A 327 15.09 28.68 1.62
N GLY A 328 15.05 29.88 1.04
CA GLY A 328 14.23 30.99 1.48
C GLY A 328 12.91 31.15 0.71
N PRO A 329 12.18 32.27 0.95
CA PRO A 329 10.88 32.53 0.32
C PRO A 329 10.91 32.57 -1.21
N GLU A 330 12.04 32.96 -1.81
CA GLU A 330 12.21 32.96 -3.27
C GLU A 330 12.28 31.53 -3.83
N GLN A 331 13.06 30.66 -3.20
CA GLN A 331 13.17 29.25 -3.56
C GLN A 331 11.83 28.53 -3.39
N VAL A 332 11.05 28.86 -2.34
CA VAL A 332 9.69 28.36 -2.16
C VAL A 332 8.78 28.77 -3.33
N ARG A 333 8.83 30.04 -3.76
CA ARG A 333 8.06 30.51 -4.93
C ARG A 333 8.50 29.83 -6.22
N LEU A 334 9.81 29.65 -6.42
CA LEU A 334 10.35 28.95 -7.58
C LEU A 334 9.88 27.49 -7.60
N PHE A 335 9.96 26.80 -6.46
CA PHE A 335 9.49 25.43 -6.30
C PHE A 335 8.00 25.31 -6.63
N ALA A 336 7.16 26.19 -6.06
CA ALA A 336 5.73 26.23 -6.39
C ALA A 336 5.47 26.48 -7.88
N GLY A 337 6.23 27.38 -8.51
CA GLY A 337 6.14 27.65 -9.95
C GLY A 337 6.51 26.43 -10.80
N GLN A 338 7.55 25.68 -10.40
CA GLN A 338 7.96 24.44 -11.06
C GLN A 338 6.89 23.34 -10.90
N THR A 339 6.34 23.17 -9.70
CA THR A 339 5.23 22.24 -9.44
C THR A 339 4.01 22.57 -10.30
N ALA A 340 3.65 23.86 -10.39
CA ALA A 340 2.57 24.33 -11.26
C ALA A 340 2.83 24.00 -12.73
N GLN A 341 4.07 24.16 -13.20
CA GLN A 341 4.45 23.81 -14.57
C GLN A 341 4.34 22.30 -14.82
N ARG A 342 4.87 21.46 -13.91
CA ARG A 342 4.75 19.99 -14.00
C ARG A 342 3.28 19.54 -14.02
N LEU A 343 2.43 20.17 -13.21
CA LEU A 343 0.98 19.91 -13.20
C LEU A 343 0.35 20.24 -14.55
N ARG A 344 0.70 21.36 -15.18
CA ARG A 344 0.23 21.70 -16.53
C ARG A 344 0.68 20.67 -17.56
N ASP A 345 1.94 20.28 -17.52
CA ASP A 345 2.57 19.35 -18.48
C ASP A 345 2.15 17.88 -18.29
N LEU A 346 1.44 17.57 -17.20
CA LEU A 346 1.04 16.21 -16.85
C LEU A 346 0.17 15.52 -17.93
N SER A 347 -0.60 16.30 -18.71
CA SER A 347 -1.37 15.78 -19.85
C SER A 347 -0.47 15.26 -20.98
N ASN A 348 0.74 15.84 -21.11
CA ASN A 348 1.72 15.50 -22.14
C ASN A 348 2.59 14.31 -21.73
N ALA A 349 2.56 13.89 -20.46
CA ALA A 349 3.26 12.70 -20.00
C ALA A 349 2.69 11.43 -20.64
N THR A 350 3.57 10.44 -20.85
CA THR A 350 3.15 9.11 -21.31
C THR A 350 2.18 8.49 -20.30
N LEU A 351 1.26 7.65 -20.79
CA LEU A 351 0.21 7.05 -19.97
C LEU A 351 0.75 6.38 -18.70
N TRP A 352 1.89 5.68 -18.82
CA TRP A 352 2.52 4.97 -17.70
C TRP A 352 3.30 5.85 -16.72
N ARG A 353 3.77 7.04 -17.15
CA ARG A 353 4.45 8.00 -16.25
C ARG A 353 3.48 8.97 -15.61
N ARG A 354 2.30 9.19 -16.20
CA ARG A 354 1.33 10.18 -15.73
C ARG A 354 0.97 9.96 -14.26
N GLN A 355 0.77 8.71 -13.82
CA GLN A 355 0.44 8.45 -12.41
C GLN A 355 1.61 8.72 -11.46
N VAL A 356 2.83 8.32 -11.84
CA VAL A 356 4.03 8.55 -11.04
C VAL A 356 4.24 10.06 -10.86
N LEU A 357 4.13 10.83 -11.96
CA LEU A 357 4.25 12.28 -11.93
C LEU A 357 3.10 12.94 -11.15
N ALA A 358 1.88 12.43 -11.28
CA ALA A 358 0.74 12.90 -10.49
C ALA A 358 1.01 12.76 -8.99
N ASP A 359 1.50 11.59 -8.55
CA ASP A 359 1.85 11.32 -7.16
C ASP A 359 2.98 12.22 -6.66
N GLN A 360 4.06 12.36 -7.43
CA GLN A 360 5.14 13.30 -7.14
C GLN A 360 4.62 14.72 -6.94
N ILE A 361 3.77 15.22 -7.85
CA ILE A 361 3.17 16.56 -7.74
C ILE A 361 2.34 16.69 -6.46
N VAL A 362 1.57 15.67 -6.06
CA VAL A 362 0.82 15.71 -4.79
C VAL A 362 1.76 15.88 -3.60
N TYR A 363 2.89 15.17 -3.59
CA TYR A 363 3.89 15.30 -2.54
C TYR A 363 4.65 16.64 -2.60
N GLU A 364 4.89 17.22 -3.77
CA GLU A 364 5.41 18.59 -3.89
C GLU A 364 4.45 19.62 -3.29
N ILE A 365 3.15 19.46 -3.57
CA ILE A 365 2.11 20.31 -2.98
C ILE A 365 2.06 20.12 -1.45
N TYR A 366 2.20 18.89 -0.97
CA TYR A 366 2.30 18.61 0.46
C TYR A 366 3.55 19.22 1.11
N ALA A 367 4.69 19.21 0.40
CA ALA A 367 5.92 19.86 0.83
C ALA A 367 5.71 21.37 1.03
N LEU A 368 5.03 22.04 0.08
CA LEU A 368 4.65 23.45 0.21
C LEU A 368 3.79 23.70 1.44
N ILE A 369 2.81 22.84 1.71
CA ILE A 369 1.98 22.91 2.92
C ILE A 369 2.85 22.77 4.18
N CYS A 370 3.78 21.81 4.20
CA CYS A 370 4.65 21.58 5.35
C CYS A 370 5.55 22.78 5.69
N VAL A 371 5.98 23.54 4.68
CA VAL A 371 6.75 24.77 4.88
C VAL A 371 5.90 26.03 5.07
N GLY A 372 4.59 25.87 5.27
CA GLY A 372 3.66 26.97 5.54
C GLY A 372 3.26 27.80 4.31
N ALA A 373 3.58 27.35 3.10
CA ALA A 373 3.29 28.06 1.85
C ALA A 373 1.86 27.79 1.33
N HIS A 374 0.85 27.86 2.20
CA HIS A 374 -0.54 27.49 1.87
C HIS A 374 -1.12 28.30 0.71
N GLU A 375 -0.82 29.59 0.63
CA GLU A 375 -1.32 30.47 -0.43
C GLU A 375 -0.84 30.03 -1.83
N LEU A 376 0.38 29.49 -1.91
CA LEU A 376 0.95 28.94 -3.13
C LEU A 376 0.48 27.52 -3.41
N ALA A 377 0.29 26.71 -2.36
CA ALA A 377 -0.15 25.33 -2.49
C ALA A 377 -1.63 25.22 -2.89
N TRP A 378 -2.50 26.06 -2.34
CA TRP A 378 -3.95 25.92 -2.49
C TRP A 378 -4.44 25.89 -3.95
N PRO A 379 -4.03 26.81 -4.85
CA PRO A 379 -4.43 26.74 -6.26
C PRO A 379 -4.02 25.41 -6.92
N LEU A 380 -2.86 24.87 -6.54
CA LEU A 380 -2.34 23.60 -7.07
C LEU A 380 -3.15 22.41 -6.56
N VAL A 381 -3.52 22.39 -5.27
CA VAL A 381 -4.41 21.37 -4.70
C VAL A 381 -5.73 21.35 -5.46
N TRP A 382 -6.34 22.52 -5.68
CA TRP A 382 -7.64 22.62 -6.35
C TRP A 382 -7.56 22.20 -7.82
N GLU A 383 -6.54 22.65 -8.55
CA GLU A 383 -6.32 22.23 -9.94
C GLU A 383 -6.10 20.71 -10.04
N MET A 384 -5.31 20.15 -9.11
CA MET A 384 -5.07 18.71 -9.06
C MET A 384 -6.37 17.93 -8.77
N HIS A 385 -7.25 18.43 -7.89
CA HIS A 385 -8.57 17.85 -7.65
C HIS A 385 -9.45 17.87 -8.91
N LEU A 386 -9.44 18.96 -9.68
CA LEU A 386 -10.24 19.04 -10.91
C LEU A 386 -9.76 18.03 -11.97
N ARG A 387 -8.44 17.80 -12.06
CA ARG A 387 -7.84 16.84 -13.01
C ARG A 387 -7.95 15.38 -12.54
N TYR A 388 -7.82 15.14 -11.23
CA TYR A 388 -7.81 13.82 -10.61
C TYR A 388 -8.78 13.77 -9.43
N PRO A 389 -10.09 13.88 -9.69
CA PRO A 389 -11.07 14.00 -8.63
C PRO A 389 -11.12 12.76 -7.75
N ASP A 390 -10.72 11.60 -8.25
CA ASP A 390 -10.69 10.30 -7.56
C ASP A 390 -9.49 10.12 -6.62
N TYR A 391 -8.48 10.98 -6.67
CA TYR A 391 -7.26 10.80 -5.91
C TYR A 391 -7.45 11.10 -4.41
N GLN A 392 -7.40 10.07 -3.57
CA GLN A 392 -7.66 10.20 -2.13
C GLN A 392 -6.74 11.20 -1.41
N LEU A 393 -5.44 11.20 -1.70
CA LEU A 393 -4.48 12.07 -1.01
C LEU A 393 -4.80 13.55 -1.24
N ILE A 394 -5.31 13.91 -2.42
CA ILE A 394 -5.76 15.28 -2.73
C ILE A 394 -6.96 15.69 -1.88
N HIS A 395 -7.87 14.78 -1.55
CA HIS A 395 -8.97 15.10 -0.63
C HIS A 395 -8.49 15.41 0.78
N GLU A 396 -7.43 14.74 1.23
CA GLU A 396 -6.79 15.06 2.51
C GLU A 396 -6.15 16.44 2.47
N LEU A 397 -5.41 16.75 1.39
CA LEU A 397 -4.82 18.08 1.20
C LEU A 397 -5.90 19.16 1.17
N LEU A 398 -6.97 18.98 0.40
CA LEU A 398 -8.12 19.90 0.35
C LEU A 398 -8.65 20.21 1.76
N ARG A 399 -8.80 19.19 2.61
CA ARG A 399 -9.33 19.35 3.96
C ARG A 399 -8.41 20.15 4.87
N VAL A 400 -7.09 19.92 4.79
CA VAL A 400 -6.13 20.54 5.71
C VAL A 400 -5.58 21.88 5.23
N SER A 401 -5.65 22.17 3.93
CA SER A 401 -5.07 23.39 3.34
C SER A 401 -6.09 24.38 2.80
N ALA A 402 -7.40 24.11 2.91
CA ALA A 402 -8.41 25.01 2.39
C ALA A 402 -8.41 26.37 3.11
N PRO A 403 -8.32 27.49 2.37
CA PRO A 403 -8.55 28.80 2.94
C PRO A 403 -10.04 28.95 3.32
N PRO A 404 -10.38 29.85 4.27
CA PRO A 404 -11.75 29.99 4.77
C PRO A 404 -12.81 30.18 3.68
N TYR A 405 -12.50 30.93 2.62
CA TYR A 405 -13.42 31.19 1.51
C TYR A 405 -13.74 29.95 0.66
N ALA A 406 -12.87 28.94 0.67
CA ALA A 406 -13.05 27.71 -0.11
C ALA A 406 -13.75 26.59 0.66
N PHE A 407 -13.98 26.78 1.96
CA PHE A 407 -14.57 25.77 2.83
C PHE A 407 -15.92 25.21 2.31
N PRO A 408 -16.85 26.02 1.76
CA PRO A 408 -18.10 25.48 1.20
C PRO A 408 -17.87 24.50 0.03
N ALA A 409 -16.92 24.81 -0.86
CA ALA A 409 -16.60 23.97 -2.01
C ALA A 409 -15.94 22.65 -1.57
N VAL A 410 -15.03 22.71 -0.58
CA VAL A 410 -14.41 21.51 0.00
C VAL A 410 -15.45 20.64 0.72
N MET A 411 -16.38 21.26 1.45
CA MET A 411 -17.49 20.53 2.07
C MET A 411 -18.35 19.80 1.05
N GLU A 412 -18.59 20.37 -0.13
CA GLU A 412 -19.30 19.68 -1.21
C GLU A 412 -18.50 18.47 -1.75
N VAL A 413 -17.18 18.61 -1.92
CA VAL A 413 -16.30 17.50 -2.31
C VAL A 413 -16.36 16.38 -1.26
N MET A 414 -16.22 16.71 0.02
CA MET A 414 -16.30 15.74 1.13
C MET A 414 -17.69 15.08 1.19
N ALA A 415 -18.76 15.84 1.01
CA ALA A 415 -20.12 15.33 0.98
C ALA A 415 -20.33 14.30 -0.14
N ARG A 416 -19.81 14.59 -1.35
CA ARG A 416 -19.88 13.66 -2.49
C ARG A 416 -19.08 12.39 -2.20
N ARG A 417 -17.89 12.52 -1.62
CA ARG A 417 -17.03 11.37 -1.28
C ARG A 417 -17.60 10.50 -0.16
N ALA A 418 -18.22 11.11 0.84
CA ALA A 418 -18.88 10.39 1.93
C ALA A 418 -20.11 9.57 1.48
N ARG A 419 -20.63 9.77 0.26
CA ARG A 419 -21.70 8.92 -0.30
C ARG A 419 -21.20 7.54 -0.68
N TRP A 420 -19.95 7.45 -1.14
CA TRP A 420 -19.27 6.22 -1.56
C TRP A 420 -17.84 6.23 -0.98
N PRO A 421 -17.72 6.10 0.35
CA PRO A 421 -16.45 6.26 1.03
C PRO A 421 -15.52 5.09 0.71
N LEU A 422 -14.25 5.40 0.48
CA LEU A 422 -13.16 4.45 0.30
C LEU A 422 -12.41 4.20 1.61
N ALA A 423 -12.53 5.11 2.58
CA ALA A 423 -11.98 4.94 3.92
C ALA A 423 -12.96 5.39 5.00
N ALA A 424 -12.94 4.72 6.15
CA ALA A 424 -13.72 5.09 7.33
C ALA A 424 -13.42 6.53 7.76
N LYS A 425 -12.16 6.94 7.63
CA LYS A 425 -11.70 8.32 7.86
C LYS A 425 -12.50 9.37 7.07
N GLN A 426 -12.85 9.12 5.81
CA GLN A 426 -13.64 10.07 5.01
C GLN A 426 -15.04 10.28 5.59
N VAL A 427 -15.63 9.22 6.15
CA VAL A 427 -16.92 9.27 6.83
C VAL A 427 -16.79 10.05 8.13
N LEU A 428 -15.76 9.74 8.93
CA LEU A 428 -15.50 10.37 10.21
C LEU A 428 -15.25 11.87 10.06
N ASP A 429 -14.38 12.25 9.13
CA ASP A 429 -14.02 13.65 8.88
C ASP A 429 -15.23 14.48 8.42
N TYR A 430 -16.01 13.96 7.46
CA TYR A 430 -17.18 14.69 6.97
C TYR A 430 -18.29 14.76 8.04
N GLY A 431 -18.50 13.68 8.79
CA GLY A 431 -19.44 13.69 9.92
C GLY A 431 -19.03 14.69 11.00
N ALA A 432 -17.75 14.73 11.38
CA ALA A 432 -17.24 15.68 12.36
C ALA A 432 -17.39 17.13 11.88
N ALA A 433 -17.16 17.38 10.58
CA ALA A 433 -17.39 18.70 9.99
C ALA A 433 -18.87 19.13 10.03
N LEU A 434 -19.82 18.19 9.85
CA LEU A 434 -21.25 18.45 10.02
C LEU A 434 -21.61 18.72 11.48
N GLU A 435 -21.05 17.97 12.43
CA GLU A 435 -21.25 18.18 13.86
C GLU A 435 -20.75 19.56 14.30
N ALA A 436 -19.58 19.99 13.82
CA ALA A 436 -19.04 21.32 14.08
C ALA A 436 -19.95 22.45 13.55
N GLN A 437 -20.79 22.18 12.55
CA GLN A 437 -21.80 23.09 12.01
C GLN A 437 -23.16 22.98 12.72
N GLY A 438 -23.29 22.15 13.76
CA GLY A 438 -24.57 21.88 14.43
C GLY A 438 -25.54 21.00 13.61
N ARG A 439 -25.08 20.36 12.53
CA ARG A 439 -25.89 19.51 11.64
C ARG A 439 -25.86 18.03 12.07
N THR A 440 -26.19 17.79 13.33
CA THR A 440 -26.03 16.48 14.00
C THR A 440 -26.80 15.34 13.32
N ASP A 441 -28.01 15.59 12.81
CA ASP A 441 -28.81 14.55 12.16
C ASP A 441 -28.23 14.11 10.81
N GLU A 442 -27.62 15.03 10.08
CA GLU A 442 -26.91 14.72 8.84
C GLU A 442 -25.62 13.95 9.13
N ALA A 443 -24.88 14.33 10.18
CA ALA A 443 -23.70 13.60 10.64
C ALA A 443 -24.06 12.15 11.01
N ARG A 444 -25.13 11.95 11.78
CA ARG A 444 -25.67 10.61 12.10
C ARG A 444 -26.01 9.80 10.84
N ALA A 445 -26.59 10.43 9.82
CA ALA A 445 -26.88 9.77 8.55
C ALA A 445 -25.61 9.35 7.81
N VAL A 446 -24.56 10.18 7.84
CA VAL A 446 -23.23 9.87 7.30
C VAL A 446 -22.61 8.70 8.05
N TYR A 447 -22.58 8.72 9.39
CA TYR A 447 -22.01 7.63 10.19
C TYR A 447 -22.76 6.30 10.01
N ARG A 448 -24.09 6.32 9.96
CA ARG A 448 -24.91 5.12 9.69
C ARG A 448 -24.56 4.50 8.34
N ARG A 449 -24.39 5.33 7.31
CA ARG A 449 -23.94 4.86 5.99
C ARG A 449 -22.52 4.29 6.07
N GLY A 450 -21.60 4.97 6.75
CA GLY A 450 -20.24 4.49 6.95
C GLY A 450 -20.18 3.10 7.58
N LYS A 451 -21.05 2.80 8.56
CA LYS A 451 -21.15 1.47 9.17
C LYS A 451 -21.55 0.36 8.18
N ILE A 452 -22.22 0.69 7.08
CA ILE A 452 -22.55 -0.27 6.01
C ILE A 452 -21.29 -0.59 5.19
N PHE A 453 -20.47 0.42 4.89
CA PHE A 453 -19.22 0.25 4.13
C PHE A 453 -18.09 -0.35 4.98
N PHE A 454 -18.02 0.00 6.26
CA PHE A 454 -16.96 -0.40 7.20
C PHE A 454 -17.58 -1.01 8.47
N PRO A 455 -18.21 -2.19 8.38
CA PRO A 455 -18.91 -2.80 9.52
C PRO A 455 -17.98 -3.11 10.69
N PHE A 456 -16.69 -3.32 10.42
CA PHE A 456 -15.67 -3.63 11.42
C PHE A 456 -14.94 -2.40 11.99
N SER A 457 -15.23 -1.20 11.50
CA SER A 457 -14.57 0.03 11.98
C SER A 457 -14.89 0.32 13.44
N ARG A 458 -13.90 0.15 14.33
CA ARG A 458 -14.07 0.40 15.77
C ARG A 458 -14.51 1.84 16.05
N GLU A 459 -13.89 2.80 15.36
CA GLU A 459 -14.19 4.23 15.50
C GLU A 459 -15.66 4.52 15.17
N LEU A 460 -16.16 4.03 14.04
CA LEU A 460 -17.57 4.18 13.69
C LEU A 460 -18.50 3.44 14.67
N GLN A 461 -18.10 2.27 15.18
CA GLN A 461 -18.88 1.52 16.18
C GLN A 461 -18.92 2.22 17.55
N LEU A 462 -17.90 3.02 17.91
CA LEU A 462 -17.89 3.79 19.16
C LEU A 462 -18.81 5.00 19.13
N LEU A 463 -19.18 5.50 17.94
CA LEU A 463 -20.19 6.56 17.75
C LEU A 463 -21.63 6.11 18.09
N LYS A 464 -21.81 5.00 18.83
CA LYS A 464 -23.11 4.46 19.30
C LYS A 464 -23.85 5.34 20.30
N ARG A 465 -23.24 6.42 20.80
CA ARG A 465 -23.83 7.32 21.81
C ARG A 465 -24.69 8.45 21.24
N PHE A 466 -24.99 8.44 19.94
CA PHE A 466 -25.84 9.45 19.30
C PHE A 466 -27.05 8.89 18.58
#